data_AF-A0AAF0S987-F1
#
_entry.id   AF-A0AAF0S987-F1
#
_cell.length_a   1.000
_cell.length_b   1.000
_cell.length_c   1.000
_cell.angle_alpha   90.00
_cell.angle_beta   90.00
_cell.angle_gamma   90.00
#
_symmetry.space_group_name_H-M   'P 1'
#
loop_
_entity.id
_entity.type
_entity.pdbx_description
1 polymer ?
#
loop_
_entity_poly.entity_id
_entity_poly.type
_entity_poly.pdbx_seq_one_letter_code
_entity_poly.pdbx_strand_id
1 'polypeptide(L)'
;MDTNTAAAVVELPYKSVWRHKRKPLTLVVNVVWRDRGEIQVLTDDREHLKWLSIKGFTRDYEPTGQFETSDGHTVDSLDDA
;
A
#
# COMPACT_ATOMS: atom_id res chain seq x y z
N MET A 1 -0.03 -33.57 -13.29
CA MET A 1 -0.76 -32.82 -12.24
C MET A 1 -0.02 -31.51 -12.08
N ASP A 2 -0.36 -30.55 -12.92
CA ASP A 2 0.22 -29.21 -12.91
C ASP A 2 -0.33 -28.49 -11.68
N THR A 3 0.49 -28.41 -10.64
CA THR A 3 0.15 -27.65 -9.45
C THR A 3 0.36 -26.20 -9.82
N ASN A 4 -0.65 -25.61 -10.45
CA ASN A 4 -0.74 -24.17 -10.67
C ASN A 4 -0.92 -23.53 -9.29
N THR A 5 0.18 -23.33 -8.57
CA THR A 5 0.22 -22.46 -7.38
C THR A 5 -0.03 -21.04 -7.89
N ALA A 6 -1.30 -20.72 -8.14
CA ALA A 6 -1.73 -19.34 -8.11
C ALA A 6 -1.34 -18.84 -6.72
N ALA A 7 -0.27 -18.05 -6.65
CA ALA A 7 0.14 -17.39 -5.42
C ALA A 7 -1.10 -16.66 -4.91
N ALA A 8 -1.71 -17.19 -3.85
CA ALA A 8 -2.92 -16.62 -3.28
C ALA A 8 -2.58 -15.17 -2.98
N VAL A 9 -3.26 -14.25 -3.65
CA VAL A 9 -3.09 -12.83 -3.41
C VAL A 9 -3.61 -12.60 -1.99
N VAL A 10 -2.69 -12.54 -1.03
CA VAL A 10 -3.01 -12.19 0.34
C VAL A 10 -3.26 -10.70 0.33
N GLU A 11 -4.53 -10.31 0.23
CA GLU A 11 -4.93 -8.92 0.44
C GLU A 11 -4.58 -8.54 1.88
N LEU A 12 -3.84 -7.44 2.03
CA LEU A 12 -3.47 -6.93 3.34
C LEU A 12 -4.76 -6.45 4.05
N PRO A 13 -5.03 -6.88 5.30
CA PRO A 13 -6.23 -6.47 6.04
C PRO A 13 -6.24 -4.96 6.33
N TYR A 14 -5.06 -4.34 6.35
CA TYR A 14 -4.86 -2.92 6.57
C TYR A 14 -3.87 -2.39 5.53
N LYS A 15 -4.26 -1.32 4.85
CA LYS A 15 -3.46 -0.65 3.83
C LYS A 15 -2.88 0.63 4.41
N SER A 16 -1.56 0.75 4.38
CA SER A 16 -0.86 1.90 4.97
C SER A 16 -0.97 3.13 4.07
N VAL A 17 -1.31 4.29 4.65
CA VAL A 17 -1.38 5.56 3.94
C VAL A 17 -0.02 6.28 3.99
N TRP A 18 0.41 6.77 2.84
CA TRP A 18 1.69 7.45 2.65
C TRP A 18 1.48 8.79 1.96
N ARG A 19 2.21 9.81 2.39
CA ARG A 19 2.15 11.16 1.83
C ARG A 19 3.39 11.46 1.03
N HIS A 20 3.25 12.12 -0.12
CA HIS A 20 4.38 12.60 -0.89
C HIS A 20 5.04 13.78 -0.15
N LYS A 21 6.37 13.76 -0.02
CA LYS A 21 7.12 14.73 0.80
C LYS A 21 7.05 16.19 0.29
N ARG A 22 6.68 16.40 -0.98
CA ARG A 22 6.68 17.72 -1.64
C ARG A 22 5.38 18.12 -2.34
N LYS A 23 4.40 17.21 -2.43
CA LYS A 23 3.17 17.42 -3.22
C LYS A 23 1.98 17.02 -2.34
N PRO A 24 0.81 17.65 -2.51
CA PRO A 24 -0.41 17.28 -1.79
C PRO A 24 -1.01 16.01 -2.41
N LEU A 25 -0.28 14.89 -2.32
CA LEU A 25 -0.67 13.61 -2.87
C LEU A 25 -0.49 12.54 -1.80
N THR A 26 -1.52 11.72 -1.59
CA THR A 26 -1.42 10.51 -0.79
C THR A 26 -1.49 9.27 -1.67
N LEU A 27 -0.86 8.20 -1.22
CA LEU A 27 -0.90 6.89 -1.82
C LEU A 27 -1.15 5.85 -0.74
N VAL A 28 -1.90 4.81 -1.10
CA VAL A 28 -2.24 3.72 -0.19
C VAL A 28 -1.55 2.45 -0.63
N VAL A 29 -0.74 1.84 0.24
CA VAL A 29 0.00 0.63 -0.08
C VAL A 29 -0.95 -0.56 -0.11
N ASN A 30 -1.09 -1.16 -1.30
CA ASN A 30 -1.95 -2.31 -1.52
C ASN A 30 -1.19 -3.63 -1.41
N VAL A 31 -0.02 -3.72 -2.07
CA VAL A 31 0.81 -4.94 -2.11
C VAL A 31 2.28 -4.57 -2.11
N VAL A 32 3.13 -5.36 -1.43
CA VAL A 32 4.59 -5.22 -1.48
C VAL A 32 5.21 -6.52 -2.00
N TRP A 33 5.99 -6.43 -3.08
CA TRP A 33 6.77 -7.54 -3.62
C TRP A 33 8.26 -7.31 -3.36
N ARG A 34 8.72 -7.80 -2.20
CA ARG A 34 10.10 -7.58 -1.74
C ARG A 34 11.14 -8.19 -2.69
N ASP A 35 10.89 -9.39 -3.20
CA ASP A 35 11.81 -10.10 -4.10
C ASP A 35 12.04 -9.37 -5.43
N ARG A 36 11.03 -8.62 -5.90
CA ARG A 36 11.12 -7.81 -7.12
C ARG A 36 11.51 -6.36 -6.84
N GLY A 37 11.54 -5.94 -5.58
CA GLY A 37 11.80 -4.56 -5.19
C GLY A 37 10.67 -3.60 -5.58
N GLU A 38 9.43 -4.08 -5.68
CA GLU A 38 8.27 -3.34 -6.18
C GLU A 38 7.16 -3.23 -5.13
N ILE A 39 6.38 -2.16 -5.24
CA ILE A 39 5.20 -1.89 -4.40
C ILE A 39 4.04 -1.46 -5.29
N GLN A 40 2.87 -2.03 -5.05
CA GLN A 40 1.62 -1.62 -5.65
C GLN A 40 0.91 -0.65 -4.72
N VAL A 41 0.51 0.48 -5.27
CA VAL A 41 -0.14 1.57 -4.54
C VAL A 41 -1.41 1.99 -5.25
N LEU A 42 -2.41 2.40 -4.47
CA LEU A 42 -3.61 3.10 -4.94
C LEU A 42 -3.37 4.61 -4.89
N THR A 43 -3.91 5.33 -5.87
CA THR A 43 -3.87 6.79 -5.94
C THR A 43 -4.84 7.47 -4.97
N ASP A 44 -4.83 8.79 -4.95
CA ASP A 44 -5.58 9.59 -3.99
C ASP A 44 -7.12 9.49 -4.14
N ASP A 45 -7.59 9.12 -5.32
CA ASP A 45 -9.00 8.77 -5.58
C ASP A 45 -9.33 7.30 -5.21
N ARG A 46 -8.31 6.49 -4.91
CA ARG A 46 -8.39 5.04 -4.69
C ARG A 46 -8.91 4.28 -5.92
N GLU A 47 -8.86 4.90 -7.10
CA GLU A 47 -9.38 4.32 -8.34
C GLU A 47 -8.28 3.72 -9.22
N HIS A 48 -7.02 4.17 -9.08
CA HIS A 48 -5.92 3.70 -9.92
C HIS A 48 -4.82 2.98 -9.15
N LEU A 49 -4.47 1.79 -9.65
CA LEU A 49 -3.31 1.02 -9.20
C LEU A 49 -2.06 1.41 -9.97
N LYS A 50 -0.95 1.60 -9.25
CA LYS A 50 0.38 1.86 -9.82
C LYS A 50 1.41 0.94 -9.18
N TRP A 51 2.35 0.47 -9.98
CA TRP A 51 3.56 -0.18 -9.50
C TRP A 51 4.71 0.82 -9.45
N LEU A 52 5.40 0.87 -8.32
CA LEU A 52 6.57 1.70 -8.09
C LEU A 52 7.71 0.83 -7.56
N SER A 53 8.95 1.25 -7.77
CA SER A 53 10.07 0.65 -7.04
C SER A 53 9.99 1.03 -5.56
N ILE A 54 10.27 0.10 -4.65
CA ILE A 54 10.32 0.35 -3.20
C ILE A 54 11.30 1.48 -2.88
N LYS A 55 12.46 1.50 -3.57
CA LYS A 55 13.47 2.55 -3.39
C LYS A 55 12.97 3.93 -3.82
N GLY A 56 12.30 4.03 -4.97
CA GLY A 56 11.71 5.30 -5.42
C GLY A 56 10.58 5.77 -4.52
N PHE A 57 9.70 4.83 -4.14
CA PHE A 57 8.58 5.11 -3.24
C PHE A 57 9.06 5.64 -1.88
N THR A 58 9.95 4.93 -1.18
CA THR A 58 10.47 5.37 0.14
C THR A 58 11.31 6.65 0.07
N ARG A 59 11.92 6.94 -1.08
CA ARG A 59 12.61 8.22 -1.31
C ARG A 59 11.63 9.39 -1.32
N ASP A 60 10.51 9.25 -2.04
CA ASP A 60 9.63 10.37 -2.37
C ASP A 60 8.40 10.47 -1.42
N TYR A 61 8.07 9.39 -0.69
CA TYR A 61 6.94 9.29 0.23
C TYR A 61 7.37 8.96 1.66
N GLU A 62 6.52 9.33 2.62
CA GLU A 62 6.67 9.02 4.04
C GLU A 62 5.36 8.45 4.61
N PRO A 63 5.42 7.52 5.58
CA PRO A 63 4.21 6.98 6.19
C PRO A 63 3.52 8.06 7.03
N THR A 64 2.19 8.12 6.98
CA THR A 64 1.42 9.06 7.81
C THR A 64 1.08 8.50 9.19
N GLY A 65 1.24 7.19 9.38
CA GLY A 65 0.75 6.46 10.55
C GLY A 65 -0.73 6.04 10.43
N GLN A 66 -1.43 6.47 9.39
CA GLN A 66 -2.82 6.09 9.14
C GLN A 66 -2.91 4.77 8.37
N PHE A 67 -3.96 4.02 8.65
CA PHE A 67 -4.29 2.78 7.98
C PHE A 67 -5.75 2.81 7.50
N GLU A 68 -5.97 2.33 6.28
CA GLU A 68 -7.28 2.14 5.69
C GLU A 68 -7.60 0.64 5.69
N THR A 69 -8.82 0.25 6.05
CA THR A 69 -9.28 -1.12 5.82
C THR A 69 -9.57 -1.33 4.34
N SER A 70 -9.57 -2.59 3.89
CA SER A 70 -9.85 -2.93 2.50
C SER A 70 -11.22 -2.44 1.99
N ASP A 71 -12.16 -2.15 2.90
CA ASP A 71 -13.48 -1.58 2.63
C ASP A 71 -13.52 -0.02 2.61
N GLY A 72 -12.36 0.64 2.59
CA GLY A 72 -12.26 2.11 2.49
C GLY A 72 -12.63 2.87 3.77
N HIS A 73 -12.78 2.17 4.90
CA HIS A 73 -12.95 2.82 6.20
C HIS A 73 -11.58 3.11 6.82
N THR A 74 -11.29 4.39 7.08
CA THR A 74 -10.12 4.81 7.82
C THR A 74 -10.26 4.36 9.28
N VAL A 75 -9.31 3.55 9.76
CA VAL A 75 -9.17 3.28 11.19
C VAL A 75 -8.09 4.21 11.72
N ASP A 76 -8.51 5.24 12.46
CA ASP A 76 -7.55 6.04 13.22
C ASP A 76 -6.98 5.15 14.33
N SER A 77 -5.67 4.89 14.22
CA SER A 77 -4.74 4.36 15.23
C SER A 77 -5.28 3.30 16.20
N LEU A 78 -4.70 2.09 16.16
CA LEU A 78 -4.85 1.13 17.26
C LEU A 78 -4.30 1.78 18.55
N ASP A 79 -5.19 2.23 19.43
CA ASP A 79 -4.87 2.43 20.84
C ASP A 79 -4.52 1.06 21.44
N ASP A 80 -3.29 0.97 21.94
CA ASP A 80 -2.71 -0.14 22.69
C ASP A 80 -3.53 -0.34 23.99
N ALA A 81 -4.19 -1.48 24.14
CA ALA A 81 -4.93 -1.87 25.35
C ALA A 81 -4.46 -3.24 25.86
#